data_AF-A0A6A5GIN9-F1
#
_entry.id   AF-A0A6A5GIN9-F1
#
_cell.length_a   1.000
_cell.length_b   1.000
_cell.length_c   1.000
_cell.angle_alpha   90.00
_cell.angle_beta   90.00
_cell.angle_gamma   90.00
#
_symmetry.space_group_name_H-M   'P 1'
#
loop_
_entity.id
_entity.type
_entity.pdbx_description
1 polymer ?
#
loop_
_entity_poly.entity_id
_entity_poly.type
_entity_poly.pdbx_seq_one_letter_code
_entity_poly.pdbx_strand_id
1 'polypeptide(L)'
;MMKTSEILEDQEKVAKAQRAVESKRWSKLGDVPEYYWDKFVPDITRFEGVDAYLHKTKLNGTQVEEALYFHPIKFVKANMWNSIDTTWPSLNDGIFDMSTVRSCDPNTKCSMSGYRIEKGDLFFEHIFTMEGGQKMIVKTVYYVPAETFI
;
A
#
# COMPACT_ATOMS: atom_id res chain seq x y z
N MET A 1 -0.49 3.21 45.58
CA MET A 1 0.44 2.24 44.96
C MET A 1 -0.12 1.91 43.59
N MET A 2 0.52 2.35 42.51
CA MET A 2 0.21 1.85 41.15
C MET A 2 0.45 0.35 41.12
N LYS A 3 -0.46 -0.41 40.51
CA LYS A 3 -0.30 -1.85 40.39
C LYS A 3 0.77 -2.13 39.35
N THR A 4 1.67 -3.06 39.62
CA THR A 4 2.81 -3.43 38.74
C THR A 4 2.38 -3.73 37.30
N SER A 5 1.14 -4.19 37.09
CA SER A 5 0.52 -4.38 35.78
C SER A 5 0.33 -3.08 34.99
N GLU A 6 -0.08 -1.99 35.64
CA GLU A 6 -0.28 -0.68 35.00
C GLU A 6 1.06 -0.11 34.52
N ILE A 7 2.13 -0.32 35.31
CA ILE A 7 3.49 0.12 34.95
C ILE A 7 4.03 -0.65 33.73
N LEU A 8 3.76 -1.96 33.65
CA LEU A 8 4.16 -2.81 32.52
C LEU A 8 3.41 -2.42 31.23
N GLU A 9 2.11 -2.18 31.31
CA GLU A 9 1.31 -1.71 30.17
C GLU A 9 1.79 -0.35 29.65
N ASP A 10 2.14 0.57 30.54
CA ASP A 10 2.63 1.89 30.14
C ASP A 10 4.03 1.81 29.50
N GLN A 11 4.89 0.92 29.98
CA GLN A 11 6.19 0.65 29.32
C GLN A 11 6.02 0.04 27.92
N GLU A 12 5.08 -0.89 27.75
CA GLU A 12 4.80 -1.47 26.44
C GLU A 12 4.27 -0.41 25.46
N LYS A 13 3.34 0.46 25.88
CA LYS A 13 2.83 1.57 25.05
C LYS A 13 3.95 2.51 24.61
N VAL A 14 4.87 2.85 25.50
CA VAL A 14 6.02 3.71 25.17
C VAL A 14 6.95 3.02 24.17
N ALA A 15 7.25 1.74 24.36
CA ALA A 15 8.08 0.98 23.43
C ALA A 15 7.44 0.89 22.03
N LYS A 16 6.12 0.65 21.94
CA LYS A 16 5.38 0.66 20.68
C LYS A 16 5.43 2.03 19.99
N ALA A 17 5.20 3.10 20.74
CA ALA A 17 5.29 4.46 20.21
C ALA A 17 6.70 4.78 19.68
N GLN A 18 7.75 4.35 20.39
CA GLN A 18 9.13 4.55 19.94
C GLN A 18 9.39 3.80 18.62
N ARG A 19 8.96 2.55 18.48
CA ARG A 19 9.12 1.79 17.24
C ARG A 19 8.32 2.38 16.08
N ALA A 20 7.12 2.90 16.37
CA ALA A 20 6.33 3.63 15.39
C ALA A 20 7.07 4.89 14.89
N VAL A 21 7.79 5.61 15.76
CA VAL A 21 8.65 6.73 15.37
C VAL A 21 9.86 6.25 14.56
N GLU A 22 10.51 5.16 14.97
CA GLU A 22 11.66 4.59 14.25
C GLU A 22 11.29 4.10 12.85
N SER A 23 10.08 3.60 12.66
CA SER A 23 9.55 3.19 11.34
C SER A 23 9.57 4.31 10.30
N LYS A 24 9.51 5.57 10.76
CA LYS A 24 9.58 6.75 9.89
C LYS A 24 10.94 6.92 9.22
N ARG A 25 11.94 6.10 9.58
CA ARG A 25 13.24 6.01 8.91
C ARG A 25 13.26 5.04 7.74
N TRP A 26 12.26 4.17 7.58
CA TRP A 26 12.20 3.28 6.42
C TRP A 26 12.03 4.13 5.15
N SER A 27 12.83 3.80 4.12
CA SER A 27 12.95 4.55 2.87
C SER A 27 12.87 3.67 1.61
N LYS A 28 13.04 2.36 1.77
CA LYS A 28 12.90 1.33 0.73
C LYS A 28 12.31 0.06 1.34
N LEU A 29 11.74 -0.82 0.51
CA LEU A 29 11.09 -2.06 0.97
C LEU A 29 12.01 -2.91 1.88
N GLY A 30 13.32 -2.95 1.57
CA GLY A 30 14.30 -3.69 2.37
C GLY A 30 14.65 -3.10 3.73
N ASP A 31 14.22 -1.87 4.04
CA ASP A 31 14.36 -1.33 5.40
C ASP A 31 13.27 -1.87 6.34
N VAL A 32 12.16 -2.36 5.77
CA VAL A 32 11.00 -2.84 6.52
C VAL A 32 11.30 -4.24 7.05
N PRO A 33 11.28 -4.46 8.37
CA PRO A 33 11.43 -5.79 8.94
C PRO A 33 10.35 -6.77 8.47
N GLU A 34 10.72 -8.04 8.26
CA GLU A 34 9.85 -9.08 7.69
C GLU A 34 8.55 -9.30 8.49
N TYR A 35 8.57 -9.10 9.80
CA TYR A 35 7.39 -9.22 10.66
C TYR A 35 6.37 -8.08 10.48
N TYR A 36 6.70 -7.02 9.73
CA TYR A 36 5.77 -5.95 9.33
C TYR A 36 5.26 -6.08 7.88
N TRP A 37 5.76 -7.05 7.11
CA TRP A 37 5.47 -7.16 5.68
C TRP A 37 4.00 -7.40 5.33
N ASP A 38 3.17 -7.81 6.28
CA ASP A 38 1.74 -8.03 6.12
C ASP A 38 0.89 -7.05 6.95
N LYS A 39 1.49 -5.98 7.47
CA LYS A 39 0.85 -5.01 8.37
C LYS A 39 0.50 -3.68 7.71
N PHE A 40 0.82 -3.51 6.43
CA PHE A 40 0.54 -2.30 5.67
C PHE A 40 -0.93 -2.25 5.25
N VAL A 41 -1.72 -1.43 5.94
CA VAL A 41 -3.15 -1.24 5.67
C VAL A 41 -3.38 0.03 4.83
N PRO A 42 -4.45 0.08 4.01
CA PRO A 42 -4.75 1.25 3.19
C PRO A 42 -5.09 2.47 4.06
N ASP A 43 -4.52 3.63 3.72
CA ASP A 43 -4.97 4.93 4.20
C ASP A 43 -5.84 5.60 3.13
N ILE A 44 -7.11 5.22 3.14
CA ILE A 44 -8.10 5.63 2.15
C ILE A 44 -8.28 7.15 2.10
N THR A 45 -7.96 7.87 3.19
CA THR A 45 -8.09 9.34 3.26
C THR A 45 -7.04 10.06 2.42
N ARG A 46 -5.96 9.36 2.06
CA ARG A 46 -4.85 9.86 1.23
C ARG A 46 -4.86 9.31 -0.18
N PHE A 47 -5.91 8.58 -0.56
CA PHE A 47 -6.04 8.08 -1.93
C PHE A 47 -6.41 9.22 -2.88
N GLU A 48 -5.85 9.19 -4.09
CA GLU A 48 -6.18 10.12 -5.17
C GLU A 48 -6.58 9.33 -6.42
N GLY A 49 -7.67 9.75 -7.08
CA GLY A 49 -8.05 9.19 -8.38
C GLY A 49 -8.64 7.77 -8.37
N VAL A 50 -8.75 7.11 -7.20
CA VAL A 50 -9.27 5.74 -7.08
C VAL A 50 -10.73 5.63 -7.52
N ASP A 51 -11.62 6.49 -7.05
CA ASP A 51 -13.04 6.48 -7.46
C ASP A 51 -13.19 6.70 -8.97
N ALA A 52 -12.39 7.60 -9.54
CA ALA A 52 -12.40 7.88 -10.97
C ALA A 52 -11.93 6.66 -11.78
N TYR A 53 -10.91 5.94 -11.29
CA TYR A 53 -10.46 4.69 -11.88
C TYR A 53 -11.57 3.64 -11.82
N LEU A 54 -12.10 3.33 -10.63
CA LEU A 54 -13.15 2.34 -10.41
C LEU A 54 -14.37 2.58 -11.29
N HIS A 55 -14.82 3.83 -11.38
CA HIS A 55 -15.95 4.19 -12.24
C HIS A 55 -15.63 4.00 -13.74
N LYS A 56 -14.42 4.37 -14.18
CA LYS A 56 -14.04 4.23 -15.61
C LYS A 56 -13.82 2.79 -16.03
N THR A 57 -13.31 1.95 -15.13
CA THR A 57 -13.08 0.52 -15.38
C THR A 57 -14.30 -0.34 -15.07
N LYS A 58 -15.36 0.25 -14.49
CA LYS A 58 -16.58 -0.45 -14.03
C LYS A 58 -16.26 -1.51 -12.96
N LEU A 59 -15.31 -1.20 -12.09
CA LEU A 59 -14.86 -2.05 -10.98
C LEU A 59 -15.46 -1.64 -9.63
N ASN A 60 -16.32 -0.62 -9.61
CA ASN A 60 -17.13 -0.30 -8.44
C ASN A 60 -18.09 -1.46 -8.10
N GLY A 61 -18.23 -1.77 -6.81
CA GLY A 61 -18.98 -2.91 -6.28
C GLY A 61 -18.30 -4.28 -6.46
N THR A 62 -17.01 -4.32 -6.83
CA THR A 62 -16.28 -5.56 -7.08
C THR A 62 -15.23 -5.86 -6.01
N GLN A 63 -14.68 -7.08 -6.04
CA GLN A 63 -13.55 -7.46 -5.19
C GLN A 63 -12.31 -6.57 -5.38
N VAL A 64 -12.19 -5.87 -6.52
CA VAL A 64 -11.09 -4.92 -6.74
C VAL A 64 -11.26 -3.67 -5.88
N GLU A 65 -12.47 -3.12 -5.83
CA GLU A 65 -12.80 -2.02 -4.91
C GLU A 65 -12.58 -2.45 -3.46
N GLU A 66 -13.04 -3.65 -3.11
CA GLU A 66 -12.83 -4.20 -1.76
C GLU A 66 -11.34 -4.30 -1.42
N ALA A 67 -10.54 -4.88 -2.32
CA ALA A 67 -9.10 -5.03 -2.15
C ALA A 67 -8.38 -3.68 -1.93
N LEU A 68 -8.75 -2.64 -2.69
CA LEU A 68 -8.17 -1.31 -2.56
C LEU A 68 -8.47 -0.67 -1.20
N TYR A 69 -9.71 -0.79 -0.73
CA TYR A 69 -10.18 -0.04 0.43
C TYR A 69 -10.01 -0.78 1.77
N PHE A 70 -9.94 -2.11 1.76
CA PHE A 70 -10.03 -2.90 2.99
C PHE A 70 -8.90 -3.89 3.20
N HIS A 71 -8.17 -4.29 2.15
CA HIS A 71 -7.19 -5.37 2.27
C HIS A 71 -5.77 -4.83 2.44
N PRO A 72 -4.98 -5.39 3.38
CA PRO A 72 -3.56 -5.07 3.50
C PRO A 72 -2.79 -5.48 2.26
N ILE A 73 -1.75 -4.71 1.95
CA ILE A 73 -0.74 -5.12 0.97
C ILE A 73 0.32 -5.98 1.66
N LYS A 74 0.85 -6.99 0.95
CA LYS A 74 1.90 -7.87 1.47
C LYS A 74 3.19 -7.71 0.70
N PHE A 75 4.31 -7.84 1.41
CA PHE A 75 5.62 -7.88 0.78
C PHE A 75 6.06 -9.33 0.62
N VAL A 76 6.70 -9.64 -0.50
CA VAL A 76 7.16 -10.99 -0.84
C VAL A 76 8.60 -10.96 -1.35
N LYS A 77 9.36 -12.01 -1.05
CA LYS A 77 10.69 -12.21 -1.66
C LYS A 77 10.48 -12.66 -3.10
N ALA A 78 10.98 -11.87 -4.05
CA ALA A 78 10.97 -12.24 -5.46
C ALA A 78 12.14 -13.20 -5.74
N ASN A 79 11.80 -14.38 -6.28
CA ASN A 79 12.72 -15.51 -6.44
C ASN A 79 13.93 -15.23 -7.35
N MET A 80 13.83 -14.24 -8.25
CA MET A 80 14.87 -14.06 -9.26
C MET A 80 16.09 -13.32 -8.72
N TRP A 81 15.94 -12.24 -7.92
CA TRP A 81 17.07 -11.36 -7.56
C TRP A 81 17.20 -11.03 -6.06
N ASN A 82 16.56 -11.82 -5.17
CA ASN A 82 16.46 -11.48 -3.75
C ASN A 82 15.90 -10.07 -3.50
N SER A 83 15.12 -9.56 -4.46
CA SER A 83 14.39 -8.32 -4.36
C SER A 83 13.12 -8.54 -3.54
N ILE A 84 12.63 -7.48 -2.91
CA ILE A 84 11.34 -7.47 -2.23
C ILE A 84 10.35 -6.84 -3.19
N ASP A 85 9.21 -7.47 -3.36
CA ASP A 85 8.10 -6.98 -4.16
C ASP A 85 6.84 -6.88 -3.28
N THR A 86 5.79 -6.29 -3.83
CA THR A 86 4.50 -6.09 -3.16
C THR A 86 3.40 -6.80 -3.92
N THR A 87 2.42 -7.36 -3.21
CA THR A 87 1.28 -8.06 -3.78
C THR A 87 0.00 -7.70 -3.03
N TRP A 88 -1.12 -7.69 -3.75
CA TRP A 88 -2.46 -7.70 -3.16
C TRP A 88 -2.92 -9.16 -3.04
N PRO A 89 -2.83 -9.80 -1.87
CA PRO A 89 -3.03 -11.25 -1.76
C PRO A 89 -4.45 -11.71 -2.08
N SER A 90 -5.41 -10.81 -1.94
CA SER A 90 -6.81 -11.04 -2.30
C SER A 90 -7.01 -11.13 -3.82
N LEU A 91 -6.00 -10.79 -4.61
CA LEU A 91 -6.05 -10.75 -6.06
C LEU A 91 -4.86 -11.53 -6.63
N ASN A 92 -5.12 -12.37 -7.64
CA ASN A 92 -4.07 -13.16 -8.28
C ASN A 92 -3.13 -12.32 -9.16
N ASP A 93 -3.45 -11.04 -9.38
CA ASP A 93 -2.74 -10.12 -10.27
C ASP A 93 -2.79 -8.68 -9.71
N GLY A 94 -1.96 -7.79 -10.26
CA GLY A 94 -1.93 -6.38 -9.92
C GLY A 94 -3.28 -5.69 -10.22
N ILE A 95 -3.84 -4.99 -9.23
CA ILE A 95 -5.14 -4.29 -9.32
C ILE A 95 -5.26 -3.45 -10.60
N PHE A 96 -4.18 -2.77 -10.95
CA PHE A 96 -4.15 -1.79 -12.02
C PHE A 96 -3.80 -2.38 -13.39
N ASP A 97 -3.43 -3.66 -13.45
CA ASP A 97 -3.03 -4.36 -14.69
C ASP A 97 -4.19 -5.19 -15.29
N MET A 98 -5.27 -5.36 -14.53
CA MET A 98 -6.41 -6.20 -14.91
C MET A 98 -7.43 -5.55 -15.85
N SER A 99 -7.41 -4.23 -16.05
CA SER A 99 -8.49 -3.53 -16.76
C SER A 99 -8.03 -2.35 -17.58
N THR A 100 -8.50 -2.29 -18.83
CA THR A 100 -8.29 -1.17 -19.74
C THR A 100 -8.92 0.11 -19.19
N VAL A 101 -8.12 1.17 -19.07
CA VAL A 101 -8.61 2.50 -18.72
C VAL A 101 -8.91 3.25 -20.02
N ARG A 102 -10.17 3.20 -20.47
CA ARG A 102 -10.62 3.71 -21.79
C ARG A 102 -9.83 3.11 -22.95
N SER A 103 -8.92 3.86 -23.55
CA SER A 103 -8.08 3.45 -24.69
C SER A 103 -6.72 2.92 -24.25
N CYS A 104 -6.42 2.95 -22.94
CA CYS A 104 -5.14 2.50 -22.41
C CYS A 104 -5.26 1.06 -21.88
N ASP A 105 -4.66 0.12 -22.61
CA ASP A 105 -4.41 -1.24 -22.11
C ASP A 105 -3.21 -1.19 -21.15
N PRO A 106 -3.39 -1.56 -19.87
CA PRO A 106 -2.35 -1.43 -18.86
C PRO A 106 -1.10 -2.28 -19.14
N ASN A 107 -1.20 -3.31 -19.99
CA ASN A 107 -0.05 -4.12 -20.40
C ASN A 107 0.81 -3.43 -21.49
N THR A 108 0.44 -2.22 -21.90
CA THR A 108 1.17 -1.44 -22.91
C THR A 108 1.86 -0.24 -22.28
N LYS A 109 2.70 0.45 -23.07
CA LYS A 109 3.44 1.65 -22.64
C LYS A 109 2.56 2.84 -22.21
N CYS A 110 1.24 2.74 -22.37
CA CYS A 110 0.33 3.79 -21.92
C CYS A 110 0.16 3.81 -20.40
N SER A 111 0.47 2.71 -19.71
CA SER A 111 0.47 2.61 -18.25
C SER A 111 1.90 2.68 -17.72
N MET A 112 2.09 3.43 -16.65
CA MET A 112 3.31 3.44 -15.86
C MET A 112 2.92 3.32 -14.39
N SER A 113 3.61 2.44 -13.67
CA SER A 113 3.44 2.27 -12.24
C SER A 113 4.78 2.47 -11.53
N GLY A 114 4.70 2.94 -10.30
CA GLY A 114 5.86 3.10 -9.43
C GLY A 114 5.44 3.12 -7.98
N TYR A 115 6.38 2.74 -7.11
CA TYR A 115 6.20 2.86 -5.67
C TYR A 115 7.38 3.59 -5.04
N ARG A 116 7.13 4.15 -3.85
CA ARG A 116 8.18 4.67 -2.96
C ARG A 116 7.77 4.45 -1.52
N ILE A 117 8.75 4.30 -0.63
CA ILE A 117 8.52 4.46 0.80
C ILE A 117 8.94 5.88 1.18
N GLU A 118 8.04 6.60 1.84
CA GLU A 118 8.30 7.93 2.37
C GLU A 118 7.85 7.98 3.83
N LYS A 119 8.80 8.24 4.73
CA LYS A 119 8.55 8.28 6.17
C LYS A 119 7.81 7.03 6.67
N GLY A 120 8.26 5.84 6.27
CA GLY A 120 7.66 4.58 6.69
C GLY A 120 6.33 4.20 6.01
N ASP A 121 5.73 5.10 5.24
CA ASP A 121 4.49 4.83 4.53
C ASP A 121 4.82 4.44 3.08
N LEU A 122 4.06 3.50 2.52
CA LEU A 122 4.22 3.00 1.17
C LEU A 122 3.25 3.73 0.23
N PHE A 123 3.79 4.40 -0.78
CA PHE A 123 3.04 5.12 -1.79
C PHE A 123 3.13 4.39 -3.11
N PHE A 124 1.99 4.15 -3.75
CA PHE A 124 1.91 3.76 -5.15
C PHE A 124 1.39 4.91 -5.99
N GLU A 125 1.92 5.02 -7.20
CA GLU A 125 1.41 5.90 -8.24
C GLU A 125 1.27 5.11 -9.53
N HIS A 126 0.07 5.16 -10.11
CA HIS A 126 -0.27 4.58 -11.39
C HIS A 126 -0.72 5.69 -12.32
N ILE A 127 -0.11 5.77 -13.50
CA ILE A 127 -0.38 6.79 -14.51
C ILE A 127 -0.86 6.09 -15.78
N PHE A 128 -2.08 6.41 -16.20
CA PHE A 128 -2.68 5.93 -17.45
C PHE A 128 -2.76 7.07 -18.45
N THR A 129 -2.08 6.93 -19.58
CA THR A 129 -2.09 7.90 -20.68
C THR A 129 -3.09 7.46 -21.75
N MET A 130 -4.20 8.18 -21.86
CA MET A 130 -5.27 7.92 -22.80
C MET A 130 -5.01 8.61 -24.15
N GLU A 131 -5.83 8.28 -25.15
CA GLU A 131 -5.83 8.96 -26.45
C GLU A 131 -6.00 10.47 -26.30
N GLY A 132 -5.31 11.25 -27.13
CA GLY A 132 -5.22 12.71 -27.00
C GLY A 132 -4.30 13.19 -25.88
N GLY A 133 -3.55 12.29 -25.22
CA GLY A 133 -2.55 12.62 -24.21
C GLY A 133 -3.12 12.92 -22.82
N GLN A 134 -4.42 12.69 -22.61
CA GLN A 134 -5.06 12.86 -21.31
C GLN A 134 -4.49 11.85 -20.32
N LYS A 135 -4.05 12.30 -19.14
CA LYS A 135 -3.54 11.41 -18.09
C LYS A 135 -4.57 11.22 -16.97
N MET A 136 -4.69 9.99 -16.49
CA MET A 136 -5.30 9.66 -15.22
C MET A 136 -4.19 9.23 -14.28
N ILE A 137 -4.19 9.78 -13.07
CA ILE A 137 -3.25 9.40 -12.01
C ILE A 137 -4.07 8.78 -10.88
N VAL A 138 -3.62 7.63 -10.41
CA VAL A 138 -4.18 6.95 -9.23
C VAL A 138 -3.07 6.80 -8.21
N LYS A 139 -3.29 7.33 -7.01
CA LYS A 139 -2.36 7.18 -5.89
C LYS A 139 -3.02 6.44 -4.75
N THR A 140 -2.31 5.47 -4.20
CA THR A 140 -2.71 4.75 -2.99
C THR A 140 -1.58 4.80 -1.97
N VAL A 141 -1.95 4.83 -0.70
CA VAL A 141 -1.03 4.96 0.41
C VAL A 141 -1.31 3.88 1.44
N TYR A 142 -0.28 3.20 1.89
CA TYR A 142 -0.37 2.17 2.92
C TYR A 142 0.54 2.51 4.09
N TYR A 143 0.11 2.20 5.30
CA TYR A 143 0.88 2.45 6.52
C TYR A 143 0.74 1.30 7.50
N VAL A 144 1.68 1.21 8.43
CA VAL A 144 1.62 0.29 9.56
C VAL A 144 0.97 1.02 10.74
N PRO A 145 -0.20 0.58 11.25
CA PRO A 145 -0.84 1.23 12.39
C PRO A 145 0.01 1.14 13.66
N ALA A 146 0.03 2.19 14.47
CA ALA A 146 0.93 2.32 15.62
C ALA A 146 0.75 1.19 16.65
N GLU A 147 -0.48 0.69 16.79
CA GLU A 147 -0.87 -0.40 17.66
C GLU A 147 -0.32 -1.77 17.23
N THR A 148 0.11 -1.92 15.97
CA THR A 148 0.66 -3.17 15.42
C THR A 148 2.15 -3.34 15.67
N PHE A 149 2.84 -2.31 16.17
CA PHE A 149 4.25 -2.40 16.53
C PHE A 149 4.43 -3.31 17.74
N ILE A 150 5.42 -4.22 17.67
CA ILE A 150 5.73 -5.24 18.70
C ILE A 150 7.08 -5.05 19.32
#